data_AF-A0A5B9D3Y4-F1
#
_entry.id   AF-A0A5B9D3Y4-F1
#
_cell.length_a   1.000
_cell.length_b   1.000
_cell.length_c   1.000
_cell.angle_alpha   90.00
_cell.angle_beta   90.00
_cell.angle_gamma   90.00
#
_symmetry.space_group_name_H-M   'P 1'
#
loop_
_entity.id
_entity.type
_entity.pdbx_description
1 polymer ?
#
loop_
_entity_poly.entity_id
_entity_poly.type
_entity_poly.pdbx_seq_one_letter_code
_entity_poly.pdbx_strand_id
1 'polypeptide(L)'
;MQKKDAHYRYLVVGGTGMLSSFCQSLKPKEAIIAARFFSPKVQLEALQKQQLCIPLDYDCAASRTQFLEAVKQWHGLKYCILWIHSAAFAFSCALIEQLALLPKPPCILHVFGSNVHDQMITEYARKNKVDFISIKLGQKKTSKGSRWLTHQEISQQILDAIKNHLKKQNL
;
A
#
# COMPACT_ATOMS: atom_id res chain seq x y z
N MET A 1 5.36 -12.33 31.05
CA MET A 1 5.00 -12.58 29.63
C MET A 1 4.88 -11.24 28.92
N GLN A 2 5.88 -10.84 28.12
CA GLN A 2 5.75 -9.64 27.29
C GLN A 2 4.69 -9.88 26.22
N LYS A 3 3.63 -9.07 26.21
CA LYS A 3 2.75 -8.95 25.05
C LYS A 3 3.66 -8.54 23.88
N LYS A 4 3.89 -9.44 22.92
CA LYS A 4 4.41 -9.05 21.61
C LYS A 4 3.30 -8.23 20.97
N ASP A 5 3.31 -6.92 21.19
CA ASP A 5 2.45 -6.00 20.46
C ASP A 5 2.66 -6.28 18.97
N ALA A 6 1.58 -6.59 18.27
CA ALA A 6 1.62 -6.83 16.84
C ALA A 6 2.07 -5.52 16.18
N HIS A 7 3.35 -5.44 15.85
CA HIS A 7 3.92 -4.26 15.21
C HIS A 7 3.75 -4.40 13.71
N TYR A 8 2.59 -3.97 13.21
CA TYR A 8 2.37 -3.91 11.77
C TYR A 8 3.37 -2.97 11.14
N ARG A 9 4.14 -3.47 10.17
CA ARG A 9 5.18 -2.71 9.46
C ARG A 9 4.67 -2.19 8.12
N TYR A 10 3.62 -2.82 7.59
CA TYR A 10 3.05 -2.51 6.28
C TYR A 10 1.60 -2.08 6.42
N LEU A 11 1.24 -0.97 5.80
CA LEU A 11 -0.13 -0.67 5.43
C LEU A 11 -0.27 -0.95 3.94
N VAL A 12 -1.23 -1.78 3.53
CA VAL A 12 -1.49 -2.08 2.11
C VAL A 12 -2.90 -1.65 1.76
N VAL A 13 -3.04 -0.58 0.99
CA VAL A 13 -4.32 -0.09 0.49
C VAL A 13 -4.55 -0.67 -0.91
N GLY A 14 -5.69 -1.31 -1.11
CA GLY A 14 -5.95 -2.11 -2.30
C GLY A 14 -5.21 -3.45 -2.28
N GLY A 15 -4.95 -4.02 -1.10
CA GLY A 15 -4.22 -5.29 -0.93
C GLY A 15 -4.90 -6.55 -1.48
N THR A 16 -6.06 -6.39 -2.13
CA THR A 16 -6.78 -7.46 -2.84
C THR A 16 -6.42 -7.45 -4.34
N GLY A 17 -6.78 -8.49 -5.09
CA GLY A 17 -6.55 -8.51 -6.54
C GLY A 17 -5.05 -8.50 -6.88
N MET A 18 -4.56 -7.45 -7.56
CA MET A 18 -3.17 -7.37 -8.06
C MET A 18 -2.11 -7.34 -6.96
N LEU A 19 -2.43 -6.83 -5.77
CA LEU A 19 -1.50 -6.84 -4.62
C LEU A 19 -1.62 -8.08 -3.73
N SER A 20 -2.51 -9.02 -4.04
CA SER A 20 -2.73 -10.21 -3.19
C SER A 20 -1.48 -11.06 -3.01
N SER A 21 -0.72 -11.31 -4.08
CA SER A 21 0.53 -12.08 -4.01
C SER A 21 1.58 -11.39 -3.14
N PHE A 22 1.67 -10.05 -3.17
CA PHE A 22 2.52 -9.29 -2.25
C PHE A 22 2.07 -9.50 -0.81
N CYS A 23 0.78 -9.30 -0.49
CA CYS A 23 0.24 -9.51 0.85
C CYS A 23 0.46 -10.93 1.38
N GLN A 24 0.33 -11.95 0.53
CA GLN A 24 0.57 -13.35 0.89
C GLN A 24 2.05 -13.65 1.21
N SER A 25 2.98 -12.88 0.63
CA SER A 25 4.42 -13.03 0.86
C SER A 25 4.90 -12.46 2.21
N LEU A 26 4.08 -11.60 2.86
CA LEU A 26 4.41 -10.97 4.13
C LEU A 26 4.32 -11.96 5.31
N LYS A 27 5.08 -11.70 6.37
CA LYS A 27 5.07 -12.54 7.57
C LYS A 27 3.76 -12.34 8.35
N PRO A 28 3.39 -13.29 9.20
CA PRO A 28 2.22 -13.13 10.05
C PRO A 28 2.30 -11.87 10.94
N LYS A 29 1.17 -11.17 11.13
CA LYS A 29 1.06 -9.94 11.93
C LYS A 29 1.93 -8.76 11.45
N GLU A 30 2.36 -8.78 10.20
CA GLU A 30 3.25 -7.75 9.65
C GLU A 30 2.50 -6.66 8.88
N ALA A 31 1.25 -6.90 8.48
CA ALA A 31 0.48 -6.03 7.61
C ALA A 31 -0.93 -5.71 8.13
N ILE A 32 -1.32 -4.47 7.90
CA ILE A 32 -2.71 -4.01 7.85
C ILE A 32 -3.10 -3.97 6.37
N ILE A 33 -4.15 -4.70 5.99
CA ILE A 33 -4.65 -4.78 4.62
C ILE A 33 -5.99 -4.05 4.56
N ALA A 34 -6.03 -2.95 3.83
CA ALA A 34 -7.21 -2.11 3.64
C ALA A 34 -7.76 -2.28 2.21
N ALA A 35 -8.97 -2.79 2.06
CA ALA A 35 -9.56 -3.02 0.75
C ALA A 35 -11.08 -3.26 0.81
N ARG A 36 -11.72 -3.32 -0.36
CA ARG A 36 -13.05 -3.90 -0.51
C ARG A 36 -12.92 -5.43 -0.54
N PHE A 37 -13.32 -6.09 0.53
CA PHE A 37 -13.29 -7.56 0.61
C PHE A 37 -14.54 -8.15 -0.07
N PHE A 38 -14.49 -8.29 -1.39
CA PHE A 38 -15.61 -8.82 -2.19
C PHE A 38 -15.85 -10.33 -2.02
N SER A 39 -14.93 -11.07 -1.38
CA SER A 39 -15.11 -12.50 -1.13
C SER A 39 -14.63 -12.93 0.26
N PRO A 40 -15.34 -13.86 0.93
CA PRO A 40 -14.91 -14.43 2.20
C PRO A 40 -13.55 -15.12 2.12
N LYS A 41 -13.19 -15.69 0.96
CA LYS A 41 -11.92 -16.40 0.75
C LYS A 41 -10.71 -15.48 0.97
N VAL A 42 -10.73 -14.30 0.37
CA VAL A 42 -9.61 -13.33 0.47
C VAL A 42 -9.46 -12.84 1.92
N GLN A 43 -10.58 -12.60 2.59
CA GLN A 43 -10.56 -12.24 4.01
C GLN A 43 -10.03 -13.38 4.88
N LEU A 44 -10.44 -14.62 4.61
CA LEU A 44 -10.00 -15.81 5.33
C LEU A 44 -8.49 -16.06 5.17
N GLU A 45 -7.94 -15.94 3.96
CA GLU A 45 -6.50 -16.09 3.71
C GLU A 45 -5.68 -15.04 4.48
N ALA A 46 -6.13 -13.78 4.50
CA ALA A 46 -5.48 -12.73 5.26
C ALA A 46 -5.55 -12.98 6.78
N LEU A 47 -6.69 -13.46 7.27
CA LEU A 47 -6.88 -13.84 8.67
C LEU A 47 -6.03 -15.06 9.07
N GLN A 48 -5.83 -16.04 8.18
CA GLN A 48 -4.93 -17.17 8.43
C GLN A 48 -3.48 -16.71 8.65
N LYS A 49 -3.06 -15.65 7.94
CA LYS A 49 -1.78 -14.98 8.16
C LYS A 49 -1.80 -13.99 9.34
N GLN A 50 -2.88 -13.92 10.11
CA GLN A 50 -3.04 -13.00 11.24
C GLN A 50 -2.79 -11.54 10.82
N GLN A 51 -3.13 -11.18 9.58
CA GLN A 51 -3.09 -9.79 9.12
C GLN A 51 -4.35 -9.06 9.59
N LEU A 52 -4.21 -7.78 9.91
CA LEU A 52 -5.37 -6.95 10.25
C LEU A 52 -6.08 -6.56 8.95
N CYS A 53 -7.31 -7.01 8.78
CA CYS A 53 -8.13 -6.67 7.61
C CYS A 53 -9.04 -5.50 7.94
N ILE A 54 -8.92 -4.41 7.20
CA ILE A 54 -9.73 -3.19 7.37
C ILE A 54 -10.60 -3.01 6.12
N PRO A 55 -11.92 -3.16 6.23
CA PRO A 55 -12.83 -2.82 5.13
C PRO A 55 -12.64 -1.37 4.73
N LEU A 56 -12.35 -1.13 3.46
CA LEU A 56 -12.17 0.21 2.92
C LEU A 56 -12.88 0.32 1.58
N ASP A 57 -13.89 1.17 1.55
CA ASP A 57 -14.50 1.70 0.33
C ASP A 57 -14.15 3.18 0.21
N TYR A 58 -13.12 3.49 -0.60
CA TYR A 58 -12.67 4.88 -0.80
C TYR A 58 -13.63 5.74 -1.65
N ASP A 59 -14.67 5.15 -2.25
CA ASP A 59 -15.73 5.91 -2.91
C ASP A 59 -16.84 6.30 -1.92
N CYS A 60 -16.90 5.65 -0.74
CA CYS A 60 -17.82 5.97 0.33
C CYS A 60 -17.21 6.97 1.32
N ALA A 61 -17.84 8.14 1.48
CA ALA A 61 -17.34 9.19 2.39
C ALA A 61 -17.19 8.71 3.84
N ALA A 62 -18.18 7.99 4.38
CA ALA A 62 -18.12 7.47 5.74
C ALA A 62 -16.97 6.46 5.93
N SER A 63 -16.78 5.55 4.97
CA SER A 63 -15.68 4.58 5.02
C SER A 63 -14.32 5.27 4.95
N ARG A 64 -14.14 6.29 4.10
CA ARG A 64 -12.92 7.11 4.07
C ARG A 64 -12.63 7.76 5.43
N THR A 65 -13.62 8.44 6.00
CA THR A 65 -13.44 9.15 7.28
C THR A 65 -13.07 8.19 8.40
N GLN A 66 -13.78 7.07 8.51
CA GLN A 66 -13.49 6.05 9.52
C GLN A 66 -12.08 5.46 9.33
N PHE A 67 -11.68 5.20 8.09
CA PHE A 67 -10.35 4.70 7.79
C PHE A 67 -9.25 5.70 8.17
N LEU A 68 -9.40 6.96 7.78
CA LEU A 68 -8.43 8.02 8.10
C LEU A 68 -8.32 8.25 9.61
N GLU A 69 -9.41 8.12 10.37
CA GLU A 69 -9.36 8.17 11.83
C GLU A 69 -8.61 6.97 12.42
N ALA A 70 -8.83 5.77 11.89
CA ALA A 70 -8.12 4.57 12.33
C ALA A 70 -6.60 4.66 12.05
N VAL A 71 -6.19 5.27 10.93
CA VAL A 71 -4.77 5.46 10.57
C VAL A 71 -4.00 6.21 11.65
N LYS A 72 -4.63 7.18 12.33
CA LYS A 72 -4.00 7.96 13.41
C LYS A 72 -3.52 7.09 14.59
N GLN A 73 -4.16 5.94 14.78
CA GLN A 73 -3.86 4.99 15.85
C GLN A 73 -2.77 3.97 15.45
N TRP A 74 -2.33 3.97 14.20
CA TRP A 74 -1.33 3.03 13.72
C TRP A 74 0.07 3.63 13.83
N HIS A 75 0.94 2.92 14.53
CA HIS A 75 2.30 3.38 14.81
C HIS A 75 3.31 2.34 14.36
N GLY A 76 4.52 2.79 14.01
CA GLY A 76 5.61 1.90 13.64
C GLY A 76 5.52 1.32 12.22
N LEU A 77 4.58 1.82 11.42
CA LEU A 77 4.53 1.56 9.99
C LEU A 77 5.85 2.00 9.35
N LYS A 78 6.45 1.12 8.56
CA LYS A 78 7.63 1.42 7.75
C LYS A 78 7.28 1.74 6.32
N TYR A 79 6.24 1.08 5.80
CA TYR A 79 5.83 1.21 4.41
C TYR A 79 4.32 1.29 4.30
N CYS A 80 3.85 2.17 3.43
CA CYS A 80 2.47 2.21 2.96
C CYS A 80 2.45 1.93 1.46
N ILE A 81 1.79 0.86 1.03
CA ILE A 81 1.68 0.48 -0.37
C ILE A 81 0.28 0.89 -0.84
N LEU A 82 0.21 1.80 -1.81
CA LEU A 82 -1.03 2.32 -2.36
C LEU A 82 -1.27 1.74 -3.75
N TRP A 83 -2.30 0.91 -3.87
CA TRP A 83 -2.92 0.57 -5.14
C TRP A 83 -4.36 1.05 -5.13
N ILE A 84 -4.62 2.14 -5.83
CA ILE A 84 -5.95 2.73 -5.89
C ILE A 84 -6.26 3.04 -7.34
N HIS A 85 -7.33 2.46 -7.87
CA HIS A 85 -7.80 2.78 -9.22
C HIS A 85 -8.37 4.20 -9.25
N SER A 86 -8.03 5.02 -10.26
CA SER A 86 -8.48 6.43 -10.38
C SER A 86 -10.01 6.51 -10.54
N ALA A 87 -10.77 7.20 -9.68
CA ALA A 87 -10.80 8.66 -9.46
C ALA A 87 -10.47 9.14 -8.01
N ALA A 88 -9.92 8.28 -7.15
CA ALA A 88 -9.73 8.58 -5.72
C ALA A 88 -8.46 9.41 -5.39
N PHE A 89 -8.15 10.43 -6.19
CA PHE A 89 -7.02 11.35 -5.95
C PHE A 89 -7.13 12.02 -4.57
N ALA A 90 -8.31 12.58 -4.26
CA ALA A 90 -8.55 13.26 -3.00
C ALA A 90 -8.31 12.35 -1.78
N PHE A 91 -8.69 11.07 -1.87
CA PHE A 91 -8.42 10.10 -0.81
C PHE A 91 -6.92 9.83 -0.65
N SER A 92 -6.18 9.70 -1.76
CA SER A 92 -4.73 9.49 -1.72
C SER A 92 -4.02 10.68 -1.06
N CYS A 93 -4.39 11.90 -1.40
CA CYS A 93 -3.88 13.12 -0.76
C CYS A 93 -4.18 13.17 0.73
N ALA A 94 -5.44 12.93 1.13
CA ALA A 94 -5.84 12.92 2.53
C ALA A 94 -5.08 11.84 3.34
N LEU A 95 -4.86 10.66 2.75
CA LEU A 95 -4.09 9.61 3.39
C LEU A 95 -2.61 9.99 3.54
N ILE A 96 -2.01 10.62 2.52
CA ILE A 96 -0.63 11.12 2.59
C ILE A 96 -0.49 12.12 3.75
N GLU A 97 -1.43 13.07 3.89
CA GLU A 97 -1.43 14.01 5.01
C GLU A 97 -1.52 13.32 6.35
N GLN A 98 -2.47 12.39 6.52
CA GLN A 98 -2.62 11.68 7.79
C GLN A 98 -1.37 10.87 8.14
N LEU A 99 -0.72 10.23 7.16
CA LEU A 99 0.52 9.51 7.37
C LEU A 99 1.70 10.43 7.69
N ALA A 100 1.74 11.63 7.11
CA ALA A 100 2.75 12.65 7.39
C ALA A 100 2.69 13.18 8.83
N LEU A 101 1.51 13.13 9.46
CA LEU A 101 1.30 13.54 10.86
C LEU A 101 1.76 12.50 11.89
N LEU A 102 2.09 11.28 11.46
CA LEU A 102 2.60 10.25 12.37
C LEU A 102 4.00 10.63 12.90
N PRO A 103 4.37 10.26 14.14
CA PRO A 103 5.69 10.58 14.70
C PRO A 103 6.87 10.06 13.85
N LYS A 104 6.65 8.96 13.13
CA LYS A 104 7.56 8.40 12.13
C LYS A 104 6.73 8.02 10.90
N PRO A 105 6.59 8.92 9.92
CA PRO A 105 5.84 8.64 8.71
C PRO A 105 6.45 7.45 7.95
N PRO A 106 5.63 6.52 7.42
CA PRO A 106 6.13 5.45 6.57
C PRO A 106 6.57 5.98 5.20
N CYS A 107 7.47 5.26 4.53
CA CYS A 107 7.71 5.47 3.11
C CYS A 107 6.49 4.99 2.30
N ILE A 108 5.98 5.83 1.42
CA ILE A 108 4.82 5.54 0.58
C ILE A 108 5.28 5.00 -0.77
N LEU A 109 4.87 3.78 -1.11
CA LEU A 109 5.03 3.19 -2.43
C LEU A 109 3.69 3.28 -3.15
N HIS A 110 3.57 4.16 -4.13
CA HIS A 110 2.33 4.30 -4.89
C HIS A 110 2.43 3.57 -6.23
N VAL A 111 1.55 2.59 -6.43
CA VAL A 111 1.47 1.82 -7.66
C VAL A 111 0.48 2.49 -8.60
N PHE A 112 0.99 3.10 -9.67
CA PHE A 112 0.21 3.86 -10.63
C PHE A 112 -0.23 3.00 -11.82
N GLY A 113 -1.50 3.13 -12.20
CA GLY A 113 -2.00 2.72 -13.51
C GLY A 113 -1.35 3.50 -14.65
N SER A 114 -1.47 2.99 -15.88
CA SER A 114 -0.85 3.58 -17.08
C SER A 114 -1.35 4.99 -17.41
N ASN A 115 -2.49 5.43 -16.85
CA ASN A 115 -3.19 6.66 -17.22
C ASN A 115 -3.36 7.66 -16.05
N VAL A 116 -2.53 7.60 -15.01
CA VAL A 116 -2.81 8.30 -13.74
C VAL A 116 -1.89 9.51 -13.50
N HIS A 117 -2.43 10.51 -12.81
CA HIS A 117 -1.82 11.75 -12.30
C HIS A 117 -0.66 11.53 -11.29
N ASP A 118 0.36 10.79 -11.71
CA ASP A 118 1.57 10.46 -10.93
C ASP A 118 2.28 11.71 -10.40
N GLN A 119 2.38 12.75 -11.23
CA GLN A 119 3.07 13.98 -10.85
C GLN A 119 2.38 14.73 -9.70
N MET A 120 1.04 14.85 -9.71
CA MET A 120 0.33 15.58 -8.66
C MET A 120 0.46 14.90 -7.30
N ILE A 121 0.31 13.57 -7.25
CA ILE A 121 0.43 12.81 -5.98
C ILE A 121 1.87 12.86 -5.47
N THR A 122 2.86 12.72 -6.36
CA THR A 122 4.29 12.80 -6.01
C THR A 122 4.64 14.18 -5.44
N GLU A 123 4.19 15.26 -6.09
CA GLU A 123 4.38 16.62 -5.59
C GLU A 123 3.68 16.84 -4.24
N TYR A 124 2.51 16.24 -4.04
CA TYR A 124 1.78 16.31 -2.78
C TYR A 124 2.55 15.64 -1.63
N ALA A 125 3.09 14.44 -1.86
CA ALA A 125 3.92 13.74 -0.89
C ALA A 125 5.19 14.54 -0.56
N ARG A 126 5.84 15.13 -1.58
CA ARG A 126 7.00 16.00 -1.39
C ARG A 126 6.70 17.21 -0.51
N LYS A 127 5.57 17.90 -0.75
CA LYS A 127 5.12 19.05 0.08
C LYS A 127 4.88 18.65 1.53
N ASN A 128 4.38 17.43 1.76
CA ASN A 128 4.16 16.87 3.10
C ASN A 128 5.42 16.23 3.70
N LYS A 129 6.59 16.32 3.03
CA LYS A 129 7.88 15.77 3.49
C LYS A 129 7.82 14.26 3.79
N VAL A 130 7.07 13.51 3.00
CA VAL A 130 6.97 12.05 3.11
C VAL A 130 7.83 11.39 2.04
N ASP A 131 8.62 10.40 2.43
CA ASP A 131 9.37 9.56 1.50
C ASP A 131 8.41 8.86 0.55
N PHE A 132 8.64 9.01 -0.76
CA PHE A 132 7.70 8.57 -1.79
C PHE A 132 8.41 7.85 -2.92
N ILE A 133 7.88 6.70 -3.32
CA ILE A 133 8.37 5.89 -4.43
C ILE A 133 7.21 5.60 -5.38
N SER A 134 7.27 6.17 -6.57
CA SER A 134 6.34 5.84 -7.66
C SER A 134 6.72 4.51 -8.30
N ILE A 135 5.78 3.57 -8.33
CA ILE A 135 5.88 2.32 -9.09
C ILE A 135 4.91 2.41 -10.26
N LYS A 136 5.42 2.49 -11.49
CA LYS A 136 4.58 2.55 -12.68
C LYS A 136 4.26 1.15 -13.19
N LEU A 137 2.98 0.86 -13.33
CA LEU A 137 2.56 -0.32 -14.05
C LEU A 137 2.85 -0.13 -15.54
N GLY A 138 3.59 -1.09 -16.07
CA GLY A 138 4.00 -1.08 -17.46
C GLY A 138 3.56 -2.34 -18.18
N GLN A 139 3.88 -2.35 -19.46
CA GLN A 139 3.91 -3.55 -20.26
C GLN A 139 5.35 -4.06 -20.34
N LYS A 140 5.51 -5.37 -20.37
CA LYS A 140 6.78 -6.03 -20.64
C LYS A 140 6.86 -6.36 -22.12
N LYS A 141 7.92 -5.92 -22.79
CA LYS A 141 8.24 -6.36 -24.15
C LYS A 141 8.66 -7.83 -24.12
N THR A 142 8.14 -8.59 -25.07
CA THR A 142 8.42 -10.01 -25.30
C THR A 142 8.75 -10.19 -26.78
N SER A 143 9.26 -11.36 -27.15
CA SER A 143 9.48 -11.71 -28.57
C SER A 143 8.21 -11.70 -29.41
N LYS A 144 7.02 -11.75 -28.80
CA LYS A 144 5.71 -11.72 -29.46
C LYS A 144 4.98 -10.36 -29.35
N GLY A 145 5.68 -9.30 -28.94
CA GLY A 145 5.11 -7.98 -28.70
C GLY A 145 5.04 -7.61 -27.22
N SER A 146 4.11 -6.73 -26.83
CA SER A 146 3.98 -6.28 -25.44
C SER A 146 2.86 -7.03 -24.71
N ARG A 147 3.08 -7.38 -23.44
CA ARG A 147 2.02 -7.87 -22.55
C ARG A 147 2.02 -7.08 -21.24
N TRP A 148 0.88 -7.06 -20.57
CA TRP A 148 0.82 -6.55 -19.19
C TRP A 148 1.70 -7.39 -18.25
N LEU A 149 2.22 -6.73 -17.21
CA LEU A 149 2.91 -7.40 -16.12
C LEU A 149 1.96 -8.33 -15.37
N THR A 150 2.47 -9.48 -14.93
CA THR A 150 1.75 -10.41 -14.06
C THR A 150 1.67 -9.86 -12.63
N HIS A 151 0.73 -10.36 -11.82
CA HIS A 151 0.64 -10.01 -10.39
C HIS A 151 1.95 -10.32 -9.64
N GLN A 152 2.64 -11.40 -10.03
CA GLN A 152 3.93 -11.78 -9.46
C GLN A 152 5.02 -10.78 -9.84
N GLU A 153 5.09 -10.34 -11.10
CA GLU A 153 6.05 -9.32 -11.53
C GLU A 153 5.82 -7.97 -10.85
N ILE A 154 4.56 -7.58 -10.65
CA ILE A 154 4.20 -6.36 -9.89
C ILE A 154 4.64 -6.49 -8.43
N SER A 155 4.31 -7.62 -7.80
CA SER A 155 4.69 -7.89 -6.40
C SER A 155 6.21 -7.86 -6.22
N GLN A 156 6.96 -8.41 -7.19
CA GLN A 156 8.42 -8.39 -7.17
C GLN A 156 8.97 -6.97 -7.26
N GLN A 157 8.40 -6.10 -8.12
CA GLN A 157 8.83 -4.71 -8.19
C GLN A 157 8.64 -3.96 -6.87
N ILE A 158 7.55 -4.22 -6.16
CA ILE A 158 7.31 -3.63 -4.82
C ILE A 158 8.37 -4.11 -3.83
N LEU A 159 8.67 -5.41 -3.81
CA LEU A 159 9.70 -5.98 -2.93
C LEU A 159 11.09 -5.42 -3.24
N ASP A 160 11.43 -5.29 -4.52
CA ASP A 160 12.71 -4.73 -4.96
C ASP A 160 12.83 -3.25 -4.60
N ALA A 161 11.75 -2.47 -4.76
CA ALA A 161 11.70 -1.07 -4.32
C ALA A 161 11.94 -0.94 -2.81
N ILE A 162 11.28 -1.77 -1.99
CA ILE A 162 11.50 -1.82 -0.53
C ILE A 162 12.96 -2.16 -0.22
N LYS A 163 13.52 -3.20 -0.87
CA LYS A 163 14.89 -3.66 -0.64
C LYS A 163 15.90 -2.57 -0.98
N ASN A 164 15.71 -1.87 -2.10
CA ASN A 164 16.59 -0.79 -2.53
C ASN A 164 16.49 0.42 -1.61
N HIS A 165 15.29 0.76 -1.15
CA HIS A 165 15.08 1.83 -0.17
C HIS A 165 15.80 1.52 1.16
N LEU A 166 15.66 0.30 1.69
CA LEU A 166 16.35 -0.12 2.91
C LEU A 166 17.88 -0.02 2.78
N LYS A 167 18.45 -0.38 1.62
CA LYS A 167 19.89 -0.25 1.39
C LYS A 167 20.36 1.20 1.45
N LYS A 168 19.60 2.14 0.89
CA LYS A 168 19.93 3.58 0.90
C LYS A 168 19.86 4.20 2.29
N GLN A 169 18.99 3.70 3.17
CA GLN A 169 18.81 4.20 4.55
C GLN A 169 19.89 3.69 5.52
N ASN A 170 20.64 2.64 5.14
CA ASN A 170 21.72 2.06 5.94
C ASN A 170 23.13 2.48 5.47
N LEU A 171 23.19 3.37 4.46
CA LEU A 171 24.40 4.02 3.96
C LEU A 171 24.50 5.41 4.58
#